data_AF-A0A9D5URU4-F1
#
_entry.id   AF-A0A9D5URU4-F1
#
_cell.length_a   1.000
_cell.length_b   1.000
_cell.length_c   1.000
_cell.angle_alpha   90.00
_cell.angle_beta   90.00
_cell.angle_gamma   90.00
#
_symmetry.space_group_name_H-M   'P 1'
#
loop_
_entity.id
_entity.type
_entity.pdbx_description
1 polymer ?
#
loop_
_entity_poly.entity_id
_entity_poly.type
_entity_poly.pdbx_seq_one_letter_code
_entity_poly.pdbx_strand_id
1 'polypeptide(L)'
;MQTTISNDGETMIVRIPMRLKQGKVSAKIILPPDAPDWAPPPPTPHQAILKALGRARRWSKMIQSGQVKSMKELAEREQMNDSYISRILRLNQLAPDIVVAILDGRQPETLTLADLMEPFSMVWEEQRVQFGFARSLESDAVCLSVPTAT
;
A
#
# COMPACT_ATOMS: atom_id res chain seq x y z
N MET A 1 -22.13 -26.59 -14.36
CA MET A 1 -21.42 -26.02 -15.51
C MET A 1 -22.16 -26.46 -16.74
N GLN A 2 -22.84 -25.55 -17.43
CA GLN A 2 -23.55 -25.87 -18.67
C GLN A 2 -22.86 -25.07 -19.78
N THR A 3 -22.38 -25.79 -20.79
CA THR A 3 -21.77 -25.20 -21.98
C THR A 3 -22.72 -25.46 -23.12
N THR A 4 -23.23 -24.41 -23.73
CA THR A 4 -24.05 -24.51 -24.94
C THR A 4 -23.21 -23.99 -26.09
N ILE A 5 -22.95 -24.85 -27.06
CA ILE A 5 -22.25 -24.50 -28.30
C ILE A 5 -23.34 -24.13 -29.30
N SER A 6 -23.29 -22.92 -29.87
CA SER A 6 -24.21 -22.53 -30.95
C SER A 6 -23.92 -23.36 -32.20
N ASN A 7 -24.95 -23.74 -32.94
CA ASN A 7 -24.85 -24.71 -34.05
C ASN A 7 -24.04 -24.20 -35.26
N ASP A 8 -23.65 -22.92 -35.26
CA ASP A 8 -22.80 -22.28 -36.27
C ASP A 8 -21.30 -22.43 -35.99
N GLY A 9 -20.90 -23.09 -34.89
CA GLY A 9 -19.50 -23.36 -34.55
C GLY A 9 -18.67 -22.13 -34.12
N GLU A 10 -19.18 -20.92 -34.30
CA GLU A 10 -18.45 -19.67 -34.04
C GLU A 10 -18.56 -19.16 -32.59
N THR A 11 -19.51 -19.65 -31.78
CA THR A 11 -19.71 -19.10 -30.42
C THR A 11 -20.03 -20.18 -29.39
N MET A 12 -19.15 -20.29 -28.39
CA MET A 12 -19.33 -21.13 -27.21
C MET A 12 -19.70 -20.26 -26.01
N ILE A 13 -20.88 -20.48 -25.43
CA ILE A 13 -21.34 -19.75 -24.24
C ILE A 13 -21.16 -20.66 -23.01
N VAL A 14 -20.23 -20.28 -22.13
CA VAL A 14 -19.97 -20.99 -20.86
C VAL A 14 -20.67 -20.24 -19.73
N ARG A 15 -21.69 -20.86 -19.12
CA ARG A 15 -22.38 -20.32 -17.95
C ARG A 15 -21.76 -20.86 -16.66
N ILE A 16 -20.98 -20.02 -15.98
CA ILE A 16 -20.33 -20.34 -14.69
C ILE A 16 -21.10 -19.63 -13.56
N PRO A 17 -21.85 -20.36 -12.72
CA PRO A 17 -22.50 -19.77 -11.55
C PRO A 17 -21.42 -19.43 -10.52
N MET A 18 -21.03 -18.17 -10.43
CA MET A 18 -20.07 -17.70 -9.43
C MET A 18 -20.77 -16.86 -8.37
N ARG A 19 -20.41 -17.09 -7.10
CA ARG A 19 -20.73 -16.19 -5.99
C ARG A 19 -19.54 -15.26 -5.79
N LEU A 20 -19.66 -14.01 -6.25
CA LEU A 20 -18.65 -12.98 -5.99
C LEU A 20 -18.66 -12.66 -4.50
N LYS A 21 -17.58 -13.00 -3.78
CA LYS A 21 -17.36 -12.52 -2.42
C LYS A 21 -16.65 -11.17 -2.49
N GLN A 22 -17.21 -10.14 -1.85
CA GLN A 22 -16.48 -8.91 -1.54
C GLN A 22 -15.44 -9.21 -0.46
N GLY A 23 -14.30 -9.77 -0.89
CA GLY A 23 -13.08 -9.88 -0.09
C GLY A 23 -12.09 -8.77 -0.46
N LYS A 24 -10.96 -8.69 0.25
CA LYS A 24 -9.83 -7.85 -0.18
C LYS A 24 -9.40 -8.29 -1.57
N VAL A 25 -9.62 -7.46 -2.57
CA VAL A 25 -9.16 -7.71 -3.94
C VAL A 25 -7.63 -7.74 -3.91
N SER A 26 -7.05 -8.93 -4.02
CA SER A 26 -5.64 -9.09 -4.36
C SER A 26 -5.56 -9.22 -5.88
N ALA A 27 -5.01 -8.21 -6.56
CA ALA A 27 -4.64 -8.35 -7.95
C ALA A 27 -3.56 -9.43 -8.05
N LYS A 28 -3.88 -10.54 -8.73
CA LYS A 28 -2.90 -11.57 -9.08
C LYS A 28 -2.53 -11.31 -10.54
N ILE A 29 -1.30 -10.86 -10.77
CA ILE A 29 -0.78 -10.70 -12.13
C ILE A 29 -0.62 -12.12 -12.69
N ILE A 30 -1.42 -12.46 -13.70
CA ILE A 30 -1.26 -13.70 -14.45
C ILE A 30 -0.23 -13.36 -15.53
N LEU A 31 1.02 -13.77 -15.32
CA LEU A 31 2.01 -13.72 -16.39
C LEU A 31 1.56 -14.68 -17.51
N PRO A 32 1.75 -14.31 -18.79
CA PRO A 32 1.55 -15.24 -19.88
C PRO A 32 2.40 -16.50 -19.64
N PRO A 33 1.93 -17.69 -20.07
CA PRO A 33 2.65 -18.94 -19.84
C PRO A 33 4.07 -18.99 -20.45
N ASP A 34 4.40 -18.05 -21.34
CA ASP A 34 5.72 -17.86 -21.97
C ASP A 34 6.61 -16.78 -21.32
N ALA A 35 6.27 -16.31 -20.12
CA ALA A 35 7.18 -15.42 -19.40
C ALA A 35 8.48 -16.18 -19.09
N PRO A 36 9.66 -15.64 -19.47
CA PRO A 36 10.92 -16.33 -19.23
C PRO A 36 11.18 -16.51 -17.72
N ASP A 37 11.65 -17.70 -17.31
CA ASP A 37 11.99 -18.02 -15.91
C ASP A 37 13.07 -17.11 -15.29
N TRP A 38 13.79 -16.33 -16.10
CA TRP A 38 14.78 -15.35 -15.64
C TRP A 38 14.17 -13.98 -15.29
N ALA A 39 12.90 -13.73 -15.62
CA ALA A 39 12.24 -12.49 -15.28
C ALA A 39 12.00 -12.44 -13.76
N PRO A 40 12.51 -11.42 -13.04
CA PRO A 40 12.24 -11.28 -11.63
C PRO A 40 10.72 -11.22 -11.39
N PRO A 41 10.19 -11.94 -10.39
CA PRO A 41 8.79 -11.78 -10.02
C PRO A 41 8.54 -10.29 -9.72
N PRO A 42 7.36 -9.75 -10.10
CA PRO A 42 7.05 -8.36 -9.82
C PRO A 42 7.16 -8.13 -8.31
N PRO A 43 7.80 -7.01 -7.89
CA PRO A 43 8.00 -6.74 -6.47
C PRO A 43 6.64 -6.71 -5.77
N THR A 44 6.39 -7.68 -4.90
CA THR A 44 5.14 -7.72 -4.15
C THR A 44 5.25 -6.78 -2.97
N PRO A 45 4.50 -5.66 -2.93
CA PRO A 45 4.56 -4.76 -1.80
C PRO A 45 4.14 -5.50 -0.53
N HIS A 46 4.78 -5.15 0.60
CA HIS A 46 4.51 -5.82 1.86
C HIS A 46 3.07 -5.52 2.28
N GLN A 47 2.16 -6.48 2.03
CA GLN A 47 0.73 -6.29 2.23
C GLN A 47 0.37 -5.85 3.65
N ALA A 48 1.18 -6.23 4.64
CA ALA A 48 1.04 -5.80 6.03
C ALA A 48 1.22 -4.28 6.17
N ILE A 49 2.26 -3.72 5.56
CA ILE A 49 2.56 -2.28 5.56
C ILE A 49 1.45 -1.50 4.84
N LEU A 50 1.01 -1.98 3.68
CA LEU A 50 -0.10 -1.37 2.94
C LEU A 50 -1.41 -1.33 3.75
N LYS A 51 -1.75 -2.44 4.42
CA LYS A 51 -2.93 -2.51 5.29
C LYS A 51 -2.80 -1.56 6.48
N ALA A 52 -1.60 -1.42 7.04
CA ALA A 52 -1.32 -0.49 8.14
C ALA A 52 -1.47 0.98 7.71
N LEU A 53 -0.87 1.37 6.57
CA LEU A 53 -1.03 2.71 5.96
C LEU A 53 -2.50 3.03 5.67
N GLY A 54 -3.23 2.08 5.08
CA GLY A 54 -4.67 2.25 4.81
C GLY A 54 -5.49 2.46 6.09
N ARG A 55 -5.19 1.71 7.15
CA ARG A 55 -5.81 1.91 8.48
C ARG A 55 -5.46 3.29 9.05
N ALA A 56 -4.20 3.68 9.03
CA ALA A 56 -3.73 4.97 9.54
C ALA A 56 -4.49 6.14 8.91
N ARG A 57 -4.65 6.13 7.58
CA ARG A 57 -5.39 7.16 6.83
C ARG A 57 -6.88 7.13 7.15
N ARG A 58 -7.50 5.94 7.18
CA ARG A 58 -8.93 5.78 7.51
C ARG A 58 -9.23 6.29 8.92
N TRP A 59 -8.44 5.88 9.89
CA TRP A 59 -8.60 6.28 11.30
C TRP A 59 -8.38 7.78 11.48
N SER A 60 -7.35 8.35 10.85
CA SER A 60 -7.14 9.80 10.83
C SER A 60 -8.35 10.55 10.26
N LYS A 61 -8.94 10.06 9.15
CA LYS A 61 -10.15 10.64 8.58
C LYS A 61 -11.36 10.56 9.52
N MET A 62 -11.57 9.43 10.19
CA MET A 62 -12.68 9.29 11.15
C MET A 62 -12.55 10.29 12.31
N ILE A 63 -11.34 10.46 12.84
CA ILE A 63 -11.04 11.43 13.90
C ILE A 63 -11.29 12.86 13.39
N GLN A 64 -10.75 13.22 12.22
CA GLN A 64 -10.92 14.55 11.63
C GLN A 64 -12.39 14.88 11.32
N SER A 65 -13.16 13.88 10.88
CA SER A 65 -14.61 14.05 10.61
C SER A 65 -15.48 14.08 11.87
N GLY A 66 -14.90 13.88 13.06
CA GLY A 66 -15.65 13.80 14.32
C GLY A 66 -16.55 12.57 14.46
N GLN A 67 -16.39 11.55 13.60
CA GLN A 67 -17.12 10.27 13.70
C GLN A 67 -16.76 9.48 14.96
N VAL A 68 -15.57 9.75 15.50
CA VAL A 68 -15.06 9.19 16.73
C VAL A 68 -14.52 10.35 17.57
N LYS A 69 -14.92 10.42 18.84
CA LYS A 69 -14.64 11.55 19.74
C LYS A 69 -13.28 11.44 20.42
N SER A 70 -12.72 10.23 20.52
CA SER A 70 -11.44 9.99 21.19
C SER A 70 -10.72 8.74 20.67
N MET A 71 -9.39 8.69 20.83
CA MET A 71 -8.59 7.50 20.54
C MET A 71 -9.08 6.25 21.28
N LYS A 72 -9.60 6.42 22.50
CA LYS A 72 -10.16 5.33 23.31
C LYS A 72 -11.44 4.74 22.70
N GLU A 73 -12.31 5.58 22.17
CA GLU A 73 -13.52 5.13 21.48
C GLU A 73 -13.16 4.38 20.19
N LEU A 74 -12.10 4.82 19.49
CA LEU A 74 -11.57 4.10 18.32
C LEU A 74 -11.02 2.71 18.71
N ALA A 75 -10.31 2.64 19.83
CA ALA A 75 -9.76 1.41 20.40
C ALA A 75 -10.84 0.39 20.74
N GLU A 76 -11.88 0.83 21.44
CA GLU A 76 -13.03 -0.01 21.79
C GLU A 76 -13.78 -0.50 20.53
N ARG A 77 -13.98 0.38 19.54
CA ARG A 77 -14.68 0.06 18.30
C ARG A 77 -13.93 -0.95 17.41
N GLU A 78 -12.62 -0.81 17.32
CA GLU A 78 -11.77 -1.70 16.51
C GLU A 78 -11.25 -2.91 17.30
N GLN A 79 -11.56 -3.01 18.60
CA GLN A 79 -11.08 -4.04 19.54
C GLN A 79 -9.55 -4.13 19.57
N MET A 80 -8.89 -2.96 19.57
CA MET A 80 -7.44 -2.84 19.56
C MET A 80 -6.97 -2.04 20.76
N ASN A 81 -5.72 -2.21 21.16
CA ASN A 81 -5.13 -1.41 22.23
C ASN A 81 -4.78 0.00 21.73
N ASP A 82 -5.06 1.04 22.54
CA ASP A 82 -4.70 2.44 22.31
C ASP A 82 -3.24 2.63 21.86
N SER A 83 -2.31 1.86 22.43
CA SER A 83 -0.89 1.88 22.05
C SER A 83 -0.67 1.43 20.60
N TYR A 84 -1.39 0.41 20.15
CA TYR A 84 -1.32 -0.07 18.78
C TYR A 84 -1.90 0.96 17.80
N ILE A 85 -3.05 1.55 18.15
CA ILE A 85 -3.67 2.60 17.35
C ILE A 85 -2.75 3.80 17.19
N SER A 86 -2.13 4.23 18.28
CA SER A 86 -1.17 5.36 18.27
C SER A 86 0.01 5.08 17.34
N ARG A 87 0.59 3.87 17.41
CA ARG A 87 1.69 3.45 16.51
C ARG A 87 1.28 3.44 15.04
N ILE A 88 0.08 2.93 14.73
CA ILE A 88 -0.44 2.94 13.35
C ILE A 88 -0.71 4.38 12.87
N LEU A 89 -1.30 5.24 13.71
CA LEU A 89 -1.54 6.64 13.35
C LEU A 89 -0.25 7.40 13.09
N ARG A 90 0.87 7.05 13.76
CA ARG A 90 2.19 7.61 13.48
C ARG A 90 2.65 7.38 12.04
N LEU A 91 2.22 6.30 11.38
CA LEU A 91 2.56 6.03 9.98
C LEU A 91 2.09 7.12 9.01
N ASN A 92 1.13 7.97 9.39
CA ASN A 92 0.74 9.12 8.58
C ASN A 92 1.84 10.20 8.47
N GLN A 93 2.86 10.15 9.34
CA GLN A 93 4.00 11.09 9.39
C GLN A 93 5.18 10.63 8.52
N LEU A 94 5.05 9.49 7.83
CA LEU A 94 6.05 9.03 6.89
C LEU A 94 6.23 10.00 5.73
N ALA A 95 7.47 10.14 5.27
CA ALA A 95 7.81 10.93 4.10
C ALA A 95 7.01 10.44 2.86
N PRO A 96 6.47 11.35 2.05
CA PRO A 96 5.59 11.00 0.94
C PRO A 96 6.29 10.12 -0.11
N ASP A 97 7.57 10.35 -0.36
CA ASP A 97 8.42 9.56 -1.26
C ASP A 97 8.56 8.10 -0.80
N ILE A 98 8.68 7.88 0.52
CA ILE A 98 8.72 6.54 1.11
C ILE A 98 7.38 5.81 0.92
N VAL A 99 6.26 6.52 1.12
CA VAL A 99 4.92 5.94 0.91
C VAL A 99 4.72 5.55 -0.55
N VAL A 100 5.13 6.40 -1.50
CA VAL A 100 5.07 6.09 -2.93
C VAL A 100 5.93 4.87 -3.26
N ALA A 101 7.17 4.80 -2.75
CA ALA A 101 8.04 3.66 -3.00
C ALA A 101 7.48 2.35 -2.42
N ILE A 102 6.82 2.39 -1.25
CA ILE A 102 6.12 1.23 -0.66
C ILE A 102 4.94 0.80 -1.54
N LEU A 103 4.15 1.75 -2.04
CA LEU A 103 3.01 1.47 -2.93
C LEU A 103 3.46 0.83 -4.25
N ASP A 104 4.59 1.30 -4.77
CA ASP A 104 5.19 0.79 -6.01
C ASP A 104 6.01 -0.50 -5.81
N GLY A 105 6.13 -1.00 -4.57
CA GLY A 105 6.93 -2.18 -4.25
C GLY A 105 8.45 -1.96 -4.33
N ARG A 106 8.92 -0.72 -4.49
CA ARG A 106 10.34 -0.33 -4.52
C ARG A 106 10.95 -0.14 -3.12
N GLN A 107 10.27 -0.58 -2.09
CA GLN A 107 10.78 -0.55 -0.72
C GLN A 107 11.97 -1.53 -0.56
N PRO A 108 12.96 -1.21 0.31
CA PRO A 108 14.01 -2.16 0.66
C PRO A 108 13.42 -3.45 1.25
N GLU A 109 14.01 -4.60 0.91
CA GLU A 109 13.58 -5.90 1.46
C GLU A 109 13.76 -5.99 2.98
N THR A 110 14.68 -5.20 3.52
CA THR A 110 14.91 -5.09 4.97
C THR A 110 13.82 -4.32 5.69
N LEU A 111 12.96 -3.57 4.98
CA LEU A 111 11.92 -2.75 5.60
C LEU A 111 10.67 -3.59 5.90
N THR A 112 10.46 -3.86 7.17
CA THR A 112 9.29 -4.60 7.66
C THR A 112 8.27 -3.66 8.31
N LEU A 113 7.06 -4.18 8.57
CA LEU A 113 6.08 -3.45 9.38
C LEU A 113 6.59 -3.21 10.81
N ALA A 114 7.39 -4.12 11.38
CA ALA A 114 7.90 -3.96 12.74
C ALA A 114 8.78 -2.71 12.85
N ASP A 115 9.63 -2.46 11.87
CA ASP A 115 10.51 -1.29 11.83
C ASP A 115 9.72 0.03 11.82
N LEU A 116 8.59 0.05 11.10
CA LEU A 116 7.70 1.21 11.05
C LEU A 116 6.87 1.39 12.34
N MET A 117 6.73 0.33 13.13
CA MET A 117 6.03 0.36 14.42
C MET A 117 6.94 0.84 15.57
N GLU A 118 8.26 0.81 15.39
CA GLU A 118 9.22 1.45 16.30
C GLU A 118 9.26 2.98 16.12
N PRO A 119 9.51 3.76 17.19
CA PRO A 119 9.67 5.21 17.09
C PRO A 119 10.66 5.60 15.99
N PHE A 120 10.22 6.51 15.10
CA PHE A 120 11.04 7.04 14.03
C PHE A 120 10.99 8.57 14.05
N SER A 121 12.01 9.20 13.49
CA SER A 121 12.13 10.66 13.47
C SER A 121 11.00 11.32 12.67
N MET A 122 10.55 12.50 13.12
CA MET A 122 9.62 13.31 12.32
C MET A 122 10.31 14.01 11.14
N VAL A 123 11.64 14.07 11.13
CA VAL A 123 12.42 14.66 10.05
C VAL A 123 12.53 13.67 8.89
N TRP A 124 12.03 14.05 7.71
CA TRP A 124 11.96 13.15 6.55
C TRP A 124 13.32 12.70 6.05
N GLU A 125 14.35 13.55 6.09
CA GLU A 125 15.72 13.21 5.72
C GLU A 125 16.26 12.06 6.60
N GLU A 126 16.02 12.14 7.91
CA GLU A 126 16.41 11.09 8.86
C GLU A 126 15.63 9.80 8.62
N GLN A 127 14.33 9.89 8.28
CA GLN A 127 13.54 8.72 7.90
C GLN A 127 14.12 8.02 6.68
N ARG A 128 14.55 8.77 5.65
CA ARG A 128 15.15 8.18 4.45
C ARG A 128 16.44 7.44 4.76
N VAL A 129 17.28 7.99 5.63
CA VAL A 129 18.51 7.32 6.09
C VAL A 129 18.15 6.06 6.90
N GLN A 130 17.26 6.19 7.88
CA GLN A 130 16.83 5.12 8.77
C GLN A 130 16.21 3.94 8.01
N PHE A 131 15.39 4.22 6.99
CA PHE A 131 14.68 3.20 6.21
C PHE A 131 15.39 2.82 4.89
N GLY A 132 16.60 3.32 4.64
CA GLY A 132 17.41 2.92 3.47
C GLY A 132 17.01 3.56 2.12
N PHE A 133 16.27 4.67 2.13
CA PHE A 133 15.87 5.43 0.93
C PHE A 133 16.87 6.52 0.52
N ALA A 134 17.98 6.70 1.24
CA ALA A 134 18.95 7.77 1.02
C ALA A 134 19.61 7.79 -0.38
N ARG A 135 19.53 6.70 -1.16
CA ARG A 135 20.24 6.57 -2.45
C ARG A 135 19.50 7.14 -3.67
N SER A 136 18.24 7.56 -3.55
CA SER A 136 17.45 7.98 -4.73
C SER A 136 17.45 9.50 -5.01
N LEU A 137 18.02 10.33 -4.13
CA LEU A 137 17.90 11.80 -4.19
C LEU A 137 18.90 12.49 -5.14
N GLU A 138 19.86 11.77 -5.72
CA GLU A 138 20.79 12.40 -6.68
C GLU A 138 20.12 12.68 -8.04
N SER A 139 18.99 12.05 -8.36
CA SER A 139 18.34 12.20 -9.68
C SER A 139 17.22 13.26 -9.73
N ASP A 140 16.69 13.73 -8.60
CA ASP A 140 15.56 14.68 -8.56
C ASP A 140 15.96 16.14 -8.28
N ALA A 141 17.25 16.40 -8.01
CA ALA A 141 17.78 17.74 -7.76
C ALA A 141 17.71 18.70 -8.98
N VAL A 142 17.28 18.23 -10.16
CA VAL A 142 17.20 19.05 -11.38
C VAL A 142 15.92 19.91 -11.43
N CYS A 143 14.86 19.58 -10.67
CA CYS A 143 13.55 20.22 -10.87
C CYS A 143 13.21 21.40 -9.94
N LEU A 144 14.09 21.82 -9.03
CA LEU A 144 13.89 23.04 -8.23
C LEU A 144 14.77 24.20 -8.70
N SER A 145 14.61 24.60 -9.96
CA SER A 145 14.96 25.96 -10.38
C SER A 145 13.69 26.66 -10.87
N VAL A 146 13.05 27.38 -9.96
CA VAL A 146 12.06 28.40 -10.33
C VAL A 146 12.86 29.66 -10.68
N PRO A 147 12.92 30.11 -11.94
CA PRO A 147 13.51 31.40 -12.25
C PRO A 147 12.59 32.51 -11.77
N THR A 148 13.05 33.29 -10.79
CA THR A 148 12.43 34.55 -10.39
C THR A 148 12.60 35.56 -11.53
N ALA A 149 11.54 35.85 -12.26
CA ALA A 149 11.54 36.93 -13.25
C ALA A 149 11.45 38.30 -12.53
N THR A 150 12.36 39.20 -12.90
CA THR A 150 12.36 40.63 -12.55
C THR A 150 11.38 41.39 -13.42
#